data_AF-A0A657LWJ9-F1
#
_entry.id   AF-A0A657LWJ9-F1
#
_cell.length_a   1.000
_cell.length_b   1.000
_cell.length_c   1.000
_cell.angle_alpha   90.00
_cell.angle_beta   90.00
_cell.angle_gamma   90.00
#
_symmetry.space_group_name_H-M   'P 1'
#
loop_
_entity.id
_entity.type
_entity.pdbx_description
1 polymer ?
#
loop_
_entity_poly.entity_id
_entity_poly.type
_entity_poly.pdbx_seq_one_letter_code
_entity_poly.pdbx_strand_id
1 'polypeptide(L)'
;MNILICDDTVQPLTGLSKDLEKILPGSATIKVATGNEVVELAEQLEGRRKAAASGNGQAIEWGKSQFDSVDLLFIDYNFVQLEHSSGLTGQRLAYLARCYSEASYIVVLNQFGENRFDLTLRDHPETHADLHLGLSQVTNPGLWSDDGWPEFRPWTWPILPDAINKMKRATEEVANALDTPILKYLQLDEIAGAIPRNVRQFLGEEDVTFRQFVEKAGFDVSDKRFSDRSIPLIAASRVSKWLEYMILSAQDILIDAPRVLSRYPSVLPTGGLDNLENSALTPSKIAEFDLPESVKDHLYPKSDWLRRLAWKRSGLLADDRLTENQEAMSPDSDLRFAEDASRFLKSDQVSGFVADLASPFVQRFVRRNRDGDVDYQPQLRFAL
;
A
#
# COMPACT_ATOMS: atom_id res chain seq x y z
N MET A 1 -17.71 2.29 9.67
CA MET A 1 -16.25 2.48 9.58
C MET A 1 -15.85 3.49 10.64
N ASN A 2 -14.94 3.15 11.53
CA ASN A 2 -14.47 4.04 12.60
C ASN A 2 -13.13 4.64 12.21
N ILE A 3 -13.10 5.96 12.04
CA ILE A 3 -11.93 6.73 11.63
C ILE A 3 -11.44 7.54 12.82
N LEU A 4 -10.15 7.45 13.12
CA LEU A 4 -9.48 8.31 14.09
C LEU A 4 -8.43 9.15 13.37
N ILE A 5 -8.44 10.45 13.61
CA ILE A 5 -7.44 11.39 13.09
C ILE A 5 -6.67 11.97 14.26
N CYS A 6 -5.34 11.84 14.25
CA CYS A 6 -4.45 12.34 15.29
C CYS A 6 -3.52 13.40 14.70
N ASP A 7 -3.54 14.61 15.25
CA ASP A 7 -2.70 15.74 14.83
C ASP A 7 -2.57 16.71 16.01
N ASP A 8 -1.48 17.46 16.06
CA ASP A 8 -1.16 18.35 17.18
C ASP A 8 -1.96 19.65 17.15
N THR A 9 -2.59 19.98 16.02
CA THR A 9 -3.36 21.20 15.77
C THR A 9 -4.83 20.96 15.49
N VAL A 10 -5.67 21.94 15.85
CA VAL A 10 -7.13 21.89 15.62
C VAL A 10 -7.52 22.34 14.20
N GLN A 11 -6.76 23.28 13.61
CA GLN A 11 -7.20 24.03 12.43
C GLN A 11 -7.17 23.22 11.11
N PRO A 12 -6.13 22.44 10.77
CA PRO A 12 -6.12 21.60 9.56
C PRO A 12 -7.19 20.50 9.62
N LEU A 13 -7.41 19.92 10.81
CA LEU A 13 -8.25 18.75 11.01
C LEU A 13 -9.74 19.02 10.96
N THR A 14 -10.17 20.18 11.43
CA THR A 14 -11.60 20.54 11.37
C THR A 14 -12.07 20.68 9.92
N GLY A 15 -11.17 21.14 9.03
CA GLY A 15 -11.40 21.14 7.58
C GLY A 15 -11.46 19.71 7.04
N LEU A 16 -10.43 18.91 7.35
CA LEU A 16 -10.34 17.53 6.87
C LEU A 16 -11.55 16.68 7.26
N SER A 17 -12.00 16.71 8.53
CA SER A 17 -13.16 15.94 8.99
C SER A 17 -14.42 16.32 8.22
N LYS A 18 -14.65 17.62 8.00
CA LYS A 18 -15.82 18.10 7.24
C LYS A 18 -15.76 17.70 5.77
N ASP A 19 -14.58 17.67 5.18
CA ASP A 19 -14.42 17.26 3.79
C ASP A 19 -14.58 15.74 3.64
N LEU A 20 -14.07 14.97 4.61
CA LEU A 20 -14.30 13.53 4.67
C LEU A 20 -15.76 13.18 4.89
N GLU A 21 -16.50 13.91 5.73
CA GLU A 21 -17.94 13.71 5.93
C GLU A 21 -18.76 13.85 4.64
N LYS A 22 -18.28 14.62 3.65
CA LYS A 22 -18.94 14.76 2.35
C LYS A 22 -18.69 13.58 1.42
N ILE A 23 -17.57 12.88 1.59
CA ILE A 23 -17.09 11.81 0.70
C ILE A 23 -17.47 10.44 1.25
N LEU A 24 -17.42 10.29 2.57
CA LEU A 24 -17.62 9.01 3.24
C LEU A 24 -19.09 8.57 3.21
N PRO A 25 -19.34 7.25 3.16
CA PRO A 25 -20.68 6.72 3.34
C PRO A 25 -21.22 7.08 4.73
N GLY A 26 -22.53 7.38 4.83
CA GLY A 26 -23.16 7.90 6.06
C GLY A 26 -23.07 7.00 7.31
N SER A 27 -22.54 5.77 7.20
CA SER A 27 -22.24 4.88 8.33
C SER A 27 -20.82 5.04 8.92
N ALA A 28 -20.00 5.93 8.36
CA ALA A 28 -18.68 6.21 8.91
C ALA A 28 -18.79 7.12 10.15
N THR A 29 -17.95 6.88 11.15
CA THR A 29 -17.79 7.76 12.31
C THR A 29 -16.37 8.30 12.31
N ILE A 30 -16.22 9.62 12.39
CA ILE A 30 -14.92 10.28 12.45
C ILE A 30 -14.74 10.84 13.86
N LYS A 31 -13.59 10.53 14.46
CA LYS A 31 -13.11 11.14 15.70
C LYS A 31 -11.79 11.84 15.42
N VAL A 32 -11.64 13.04 15.98
CA VAL A 32 -10.42 13.83 15.87
C VAL A 32 -9.85 13.98 17.27
N ALA A 33 -8.62 13.51 17.47
CA ALA A 33 -7.85 13.72 18.69
C ALA A 33 -6.79 14.79 18.44
N THR A 34 -6.72 15.79 19.33
CA THR A 34 -5.78 16.92 19.20
C THR A 34 -5.05 17.23 20.49
N GLY A 35 -3.87 17.87 20.37
CA GLY A 35 -3.11 18.38 21.51
C GLY A 35 -2.91 17.32 22.60
N ASN A 36 -3.38 17.61 23.82
CA ASN A 36 -3.26 16.70 24.96
C ASN A 36 -3.97 15.35 24.77
N GLU A 37 -5.05 15.27 23.99
CA GLU A 37 -5.74 13.99 23.74
C GLU A 37 -4.84 13.01 22.98
N VAL A 38 -4.06 13.51 21.99
CA VAL A 38 -3.07 12.69 21.28
C VAL A 38 -1.99 12.20 22.23
N VAL A 39 -1.53 13.07 23.15
CA VAL A 39 -0.54 12.70 24.17
C VAL A 39 -1.07 11.61 25.09
N GLU A 40 -2.28 11.77 25.63
CA GLU A 40 -2.92 10.76 26.50
C GLU A 40 -3.10 9.42 25.79
N LEU A 41 -3.55 9.45 24.53
CA LEU A 41 -3.68 8.26 23.69
C LEU A 41 -2.33 7.58 23.43
N ALA A 42 -1.28 8.35 23.14
CA ALA A 42 0.07 7.83 22.96
C ALA A 42 0.64 7.26 24.27
N GLU A 43 0.41 7.91 25.41
CA GLU A 43 0.82 7.44 26.73
C GLU A 43 0.14 6.13 27.12
N GLN A 44 -1.12 5.91 26.74
CA GLN A 44 -1.79 4.62 26.92
C GLN A 44 -1.06 3.49 26.18
N LEU A 45 -0.72 3.72 24.90
CA LEU A 45 0.02 2.73 24.10
C LEU A 45 1.44 2.52 24.60
N GLU A 46 2.11 3.58 25.02
CA GLU A 46 3.45 3.54 25.62
C GLU A 46 3.43 2.81 26.98
N GLY A 47 2.35 2.95 27.75
CA GLY A 47 2.09 2.16 28.95
C GLY A 47 2.00 0.67 28.63
N ARG A 48 1.26 0.29 27.58
CA ARG A 48 1.20 -1.11 27.09
C ARG A 48 2.58 -1.60 26.67
N ARG A 49 3.35 -0.81 25.92
CA ARG A 49 4.73 -1.12 25.54
C ARG A 49 5.62 -1.39 26.75
N LYS A 50 5.64 -0.47 27.72
CA LYS A 50 6.44 -0.60 28.94
C LYS A 50 6.04 -1.83 29.75
N ALA A 51 4.73 -2.11 29.84
CA ALA A 51 4.20 -3.29 30.50
C ALA A 51 4.63 -4.59 29.78
N ALA A 52 4.62 -4.62 28.45
CA ALA A 52 5.15 -5.75 27.67
C ALA A 52 6.65 -5.99 27.94
N ALA A 53 7.43 -4.91 28.01
CA ALA A 53 8.87 -4.99 28.22
C ALA A 53 9.22 -5.51 29.63
N SER A 54 8.49 -5.05 30.66
CA SER A 54 8.70 -5.41 32.06
C SER A 54 8.11 -6.76 32.47
N GLY A 55 7.07 -7.24 31.77
CA GLY A 55 6.47 -8.54 32.02
C GLY A 55 7.43 -9.69 31.71
N ASN A 56 7.49 -10.67 32.61
CA ASN A 56 8.16 -11.97 32.39
C ASN A 56 7.44 -12.85 31.36
N GLY A 57 6.82 -12.27 30.32
CA GLY A 57 6.06 -12.99 29.30
C GLY A 57 4.63 -13.40 29.70
N GLN A 58 4.11 -12.92 30.83
CA GLN A 58 2.69 -13.11 31.16
C GLN A 58 1.82 -12.15 30.35
N ALA A 59 0.73 -12.67 29.78
CA ALA A 59 -0.27 -11.89 29.09
C ALA A 59 -0.90 -10.88 30.07
N ILE A 60 -0.82 -9.59 29.72
CA ILE A 60 -1.38 -8.51 30.54
C ILE A 60 -2.81 -8.26 30.08
N GLU A 61 -3.77 -8.21 31.01
CA GLU A 61 -5.16 -7.89 30.66
C GLU A 61 -5.25 -6.51 30.03
N TRP A 62 -6.01 -6.44 28.95
CA TRP A 62 -6.16 -5.25 28.13
C TRP A 62 -7.13 -4.27 28.81
N GLY A 63 -6.63 -3.10 29.20
CA GLY A 63 -7.50 -1.92 29.29
C GLY A 63 -7.98 -1.54 27.89
N LYS A 64 -9.19 -1.00 27.74
CA LYS A 64 -9.68 -0.54 26.43
C LYS A 64 -8.96 0.75 26.02
N SER A 65 -8.39 0.79 24.82
CA SER A 65 -7.90 2.01 24.19
C SER A 65 -8.82 2.39 23.04
N GLN A 66 -8.88 3.68 22.71
CA GLN A 66 -9.64 4.19 21.57
C GLN A 66 -9.16 3.55 20.26
N PHE A 67 -7.86 3.29 20.13
CA PHE A 67 -7.25 2.68 18.95
C PHE A 67 -7.74 1.26 18.65
N ASP A 68 -8.21 0.51 19.66
CA ASP A 68 -8.60 -0.90 19.49
C ASP A 68 -9.86 -1.08 18.63
N SER A 69 -10.62 -0.01 18.41
CA SER A 69 -11.85 -0.04 17.60
C SER A 69 -11.72 0.70 16.26
N VAL A 70 -10.51 1.12 15.90
CA VAL A 70 -10.25 1.97 14.73
C VAL A 70 -10.05 1.11 13.49
N ASP A 71 -10.88 1.36 12.47
CA ASP A 71 -10.74 0.77 11.15
C ASP A 71 -9.65 1.49 10.34
N LEU A 72 -9.62 2.82 10.42
CA LEU A 72 -8.70 3.68 9.70
C LEU A 72 -8.14 4.76 10.62
N LEU A 73 -6.82 4.77 10.77
CA LEU A 73 -6.09 5.71 11.61
C LEU A 73 -5.27 6.66 10.73
N PHE A 74 -5.58 7.96 10.76
CA PHE A 74 -4.75 9.02 10.18
C PHE A 74 -3.88 9.64 11.26
N ILE A 75 -2.59 9.80 10.98
CA ILE A 75 -1.60 10.33 11.92
C ILE A 75 -0.80 11.41 11.20
N ASP A 76 -0.88 12.67 11.64
CA ASP A 76 0.07 13.67 11.15
C ASP A 76 1.50 13.34 11.58
N TYR A 77 2.46 13.53 10.67
CA TYR A 77 3.84 13.18 10.94
C TYR A 77 4.50 14.11 11.97
N ASN A 78 4.15 15.40 11.96
CA ASN A 78 4.88 16.47 12.65
C ASN A 78 4.10 17.02 13.85
N PHE A 79 4.26 16.41 15.01
CA PHE A 79 3.67 16.91 16.26
C PHE A 79 4.48 18.03 16.94
N VAL A 80 4.83 19.08 16.19
CA VAL A 80 5.72 20.16 16.65
C VAL A 80 5.13 20.95 17.84
N GLN A 81 3.81 21.04 17.94
CA GLN A 81 3.10 21.81 18.97
C GLN A 81 2.88 21.02 20.28
N LEU A 82 3.29 19.76 20.35
CA LEU A 82 3.20 18.96 21.58
C LEU A 82 4.46 19.19 22.44
N GLU A 83 4.55 20.36 23.09
CA GLU A 83 5.70 20.82 23.90
C GLU A 83 6.16 19.86 25.01
N HIS A 84 5.32 18.89 25.41
CA HIS A 84 5.60 17.93 26.47
C HIS A 84 5.66 16.47 26.00
N SER A 85 5.46 16.20 24.71
CA SER A 85 5.58 14.85 24.18
C SER A 85 7.06 14.56 23.91
N SER A 86 7.68 13.75 24.75
CA SER A 86 9.12 13.43 24.72
C SER A 86 9.54 12.72 23.42
N GLY A 87 9.69 13.47 22.32
CA GLY A 87 10.06 12.95 21.00
C GLY A 87 8.97 12.10 20.33
N LEU A 88 7.69 12.34 20.63
CA LEU A 88 6.60 11.69 19.91
C LEU A 88 6.52 12.26 18.49
N THR A 89 6.70 11.40 17.49
CA THR A 89 6.47 11.73 16.08
C THR A 89 5.30 10.89 15.56
N GLY A 90 4.73 11.26 14.41
CA GLY A 90 3.70 10.43 13.78
C GLY A 90 4.18 9.02 13.45
N GLN A 91 5.45 8.86 13.07
CA GLN A 91 6.05 7.54 12.87
C GLN A 91 6.13 6.73 14.18
N ARG A 92 6.48 7.37 15.30
CA ARG A 92 6.48 6.70 16.62
C ARG A 92 5.06 6.30 17.03
N LEU A 93 4.07 7.17 16.80
CA LEU A 93 2.68 6.84 17.09
C LEU A 93 2.16 5.70 16.19
N ALA A 94 2.52 5.68 14.90
CA ALA A 94 2.19 4.59 13.99
C ALA A 94 2.79 3.25 14.46
N TYR A 95 4.05 3.26 14.91
CA TYR A 95 4.68 2.10 15.53
C TYR A 95 3.90 1.60 16.75
N LEU A 96 3.58 2.51 17.67
CA LEU A 96 2.85 2.19 18.89
C LEU A 96 1.45 1.63 18.58
N ALA A 97 0.72 2.26 17.67
CA ALA A 97 -0.61 1.83 17.26
C ALA A 97 -0.55 0.44 16.61
N ARG A 98 0.37 0.21 15.67
CA ARG A 98 0.51 -1.08 14.99
C ARG A 98 0.88 -2.22 15.96
N CYS A 99 1.74 -1.95 16.94
CA CYS A 99 2.28 -2.98 17.82
C CYS A 99 1.46 -3.22 19.10
N TYR A 100 0.74 -2.21 19.58
CA TYR A 100 0.10 -2.18 20.88
C TYR A 100 -1.38 -1.78 20.84
N SER A 101 -2.03 -1.85 19.68
CA SER A 101 -3.49 -1.69 19.53
C SER A 101 -4.07 -2.65 18.49
N GLU A 102 -5.39 -2.62 18.28
CA GLU A 102 -6.09 -3.36 17.22
C GLU A 102 -6.44 -2.48 15.99
N ALA A 103 -5.80 -1.33 15.81
CA ALA A 103 -6.02 -0.46 14.64
C ALA A 103 -5.76 -1.22 13.32
N SER A 104 -6.76 -1.23 12.42
CA SER A 104 -6.72 -2.08 11.22
C SER A 104 -5.78 -1.51 10.15
N TYR A 105 -6.01 -0.29 9.68
CA TYR A 105 -5.23 0.36 8.62
C TYR A 105 -4.71 1.72 9.08
N ILE A 106 -3.41 1.98 8.93
CA ILE A 106 -2.71 3.17 9.46
C ILE A 106 -2.13 3.96 8.30
N VAL A 107 -2.52 5.23 8.22
CA VAL A 107 -2.04 6.21 7.24
C VAL A 107 -1.27 7.31 7.97
N VAL A 108 -0.03 7.53 7.58
CA VAL A 108 0.76 8.68 8.06
C VAL A 108 0.67 9.81 7.04
N LEU A 109 0.40 11.02 7.53
CA LEU A 109 0.20 12.22 6.73
C LEU A 109 1.45 13.08 6.71
N ASN A 110 1.71 13.73 5.57
CA ASN A 110 2.70 14.81 5.39
C ASN A 110 4.17 14.46 5.67
N GLN A 111 4.51 13.19 5.92
CA GLN A 111 5.91 12.78 6.14
C GLN A 111 6.82 13.16 4.95
N PHE A 112 6.27 13.20 3.73
CA PHE A 112 7.02 13.44 2.51
C PHE A 112 6.42 14.56 1.65
N GLY A 113 5.61 15.45 2.23
CA GLY A 113 4.94 16.56 1.53
C GLY A 113 3.42 16.40 1.46
N GLU A 114 2.74 17.49 1.08
CA GLU A 114 1.27 17.62 1.16
C GLU A 114 0.52 17.06 -0.07
N ASN A 115 1.18 16.99 -1.23
CA ASN A 115 0.62 16.41 -2.46
C ASN A 115 1.71 15.74 -3.32
N ARG A 116 2.42 14.77 -2.73
CA ARG A 116 3.56 14.10 -3.36
C ARG A 116 3.14 12.97 -4.31
N PHE A 117 3.82 12.85 -5.45
CA PHE A 117 3.94 11.61 -6.21
C PHE A 117 5.34 11.01 -6.05
N ASP A 118 5.43 9.76 -5.60
CA ASP A 118 6.71 9.06 -5.43
C ASP A 118 7.20 8.43 -6.75
N LEU A 119 8.15 9.09 -7.40
CA LEU A 119 8.81 8.59 -8.62
C LEU A 119 9.71 7.37 -8.38
N THR A 120 9.97 6.98 -7.13
CA THR A 120 10.69 5.74 -6.87
C THR A 120 9.80 4.51 -7.07
N LEU A 121 8.47 4.65 -6.91
CA LEU A 121 7.47 3.57 -6.85
C LEU A 121 7.74 2.50 -5.79
N ARG A 122 8.63 2.80 -4.84
CA ARG A 122 9.07 1.88 -3.79
C ARG A 122 8.36 2.16 -2.46
N ASP A 123 7.77 3.35 -2.29
CA ASP A 123 7.19 3.80 -1.03
C ASP A 123 8.14 3.50 0.15
N HIS A 124 7.58 3.17 1.32
CA HIS A 124 8.33 2.99 2.57
C HIS A 124 7.91 1.69 3.28
N PRO A 125 8.28 0.50 2.73
CA PRO A 125 7.92 -0.79 3.31
C PRO A 125 8.49 -0.99 4.74
N GLU A 126 9.54 -0.26 5.09
CA GLU A 126 10.21 -0.27 6.40
C GLU A 126 9.47 0.45 7.52
N THR A 127 8.40 1.20 7.26
CA THR A 127 7.61 1.87 8.32
C THR A 127 6.55 0.93 8.92
N HIS A 128 5.85 1.38 9.96
CA HIS A 128 4.69 0.68 10.54
C HIS A 128 3.34 1.18 10.03
N ALA A 129 3.34 2.26 9.26
CA ALA A 129 2.17 2.72 8.51
C ALA A 129 1.95 1.85 7.27
N ASP A 130 0.69 1.65 6.89
CA ASP A 130 0.31 0.91 5.67
C ASP A 130 0.37 1.77 4.41
N LEU A 131 0.21 3.09 4.58
CA LEU A 131 0.23 4.07 3.50
C LEU A 131 0.75 5.42 4.01
N HIS A 132 1.42 6.16 3.13
CA HIS A 132 1.80 7.55 3.34
C HIS A 132 1.06 8.42 2.34
N LEU A 133 0.43 9.49 2.83
CA LEU A 133 -0.28 10.46 2.01
C LEU A 133 0.09 11.87 2.44
N GLY A 134 -0.09 12.83 1.54
CA GLY A 134 -0.15 14.23 1.94
C GLY A 134 -1.58 14.63 2.30
N LEU A 135 -1.73 15.67 3.13
CA LEU A 135 -3.05 16.12 3.61
C LEU A 135 -4.02 16.44 2.46
N SER A 136 -3.54 17.11 1.41
CA SER A 136 -4.32 17.46 0.22
C SER A 136 -4.77 16.24 -0.59
N GLN A 137 -4.14 15.09 -0.38
CA GLN A 137 -4.48 13.84 -1.07
C GLN A 137 -5.60 13.09 -0.39
N VAL A 138 -5.74 13.24 0.94
CA VAL A 138 -6.72 12.48 1.74
C VAL A 138 -8.16 12.73 1.29
N THR A 139 -8.46 13.94 0.82
CA THR A 139 -9.80 14.32 0.31
C THR A 139 -9.99 14.00 -1.17
N ASN A 140 -9.02 13.38 -1.85
CA ASN A 140 -9.17 12.96 -3.23
C ASN A 140 -10.20 11.81 -3.32
N PRO A 141 -11.29 11.95 -4.09
CA PRO A 141 -12.31 10.91 -4.22
C PRO A 141 -11.75 9.55 -4.67
N GLY A 142 -10.64 9.53 -5.40
CA GLY A 142 -10.01 8.31 -5.91
C GLY A 142 -9.38 7.41 -4.84
N LEU A 143 -9.28 7.88 -3.59
CA LEU A 143 -8.95 7.05 -2.44
C LEU A 143 -10.20 6.39 -1.80
N TRP A 144 -11.40 6.83 -2.15
CA TRP A 144 -12.63 6.45 -1.49
C TRP A 144 -13.61 5.71 -2.41
N SER A 145 -13.56 5.98 -3.71
CA SER A 145 -14.45 5.40 -4.73
C SER A 145 -13.70 5.00 -6.01
N ASP A 146 -14.36 4.13 -6.78
CA ASP A 146 -13.97 3.68 -8.12
C ASP A 146 -14.56 4.55 -9.26
N ASP A 147 -15.12 5.71 -8.93
CA ASP A 147 -15.40 6.79 -9.87
C ASP A 147 -15.12 8.20 -9.29
N GLY A 148 -15.28 9.23 -10.14
CA GLY A 148 -15.43 10.63 -9.69
C GLY A 148 -14.16 11.36 -9.22
N TRP A 149 -12.95 10.84 -9.45
CA TRP A 149 -11.71 11.55 -9.10
C TRP A 149 -11.22 12.53 -10.18
N PRO A 150 -10.42 13.53 -9.77
CA PRO A 150 -9.69 14.42 -10.68
C PRO A 150 -8.68 13.66 -11.55
N GLU A 151 -7.87 14.38 -12.33
CA GLU A 151 -6.86 13.74 -13.17
C GLU A 151 -5.75 13.03 -12.38
N PHE A 152 -5.40 13.52 -11.18
CA PHE A 152 -4.37 12.91 -10.33
C PHE A 152 -4.98 11.79 -9.46
N ARG A 153 -4.60 10.56 -9.77
CA ARG A 153 -4.91 9.35 -9.01
C ARG A 153 -3.83 8.31 -9.31
N PRO A 154 -2.81 8.20 -8.45
CA PRO A 154 -1.76 7.20 -8.58
C PRO A 154 -2.31 5.78 -8.67
N TRP A 155 -1.74 4.97 -9.56
CA TRP A 155 -2.12 3.57 -9.74
C TRP A 155 -1.84 2.69 -8.51
N THR A 156 -0.88 3.12 -7.69
CA THR A 156 -0.52 2.47 -6.42
C THR A 156 -1.48 2.80 -5.28
N TRP A 157 -2.38 3.77 -5.46
CA TRP A 157 -3.35 4.12 -4.44
C TRP A 157 -4.44 3.05 -4.32
N PRO A 158 -4.73 2.60 -3.10
CA PRO A 158 -5.87 1.74 -2.87
C PRO A 158 -7.18 2.55 -2.86
N ILE A 159 -8.30 1.84 -2.98
CA ILE A 159 -9.57 2.28 -2.40
C ILE A 159 -9.54 1.95 -0.91
N LEU A 160 -9.51 2.97 -0.05
CA LEU A 160 -9.29 2.84 1.40
C LEU A 160 -10.31 1.91 2.08
N PRO A 161 -11.64 2.01 1.81
CA PRO A 161 -12.61 1.04 2.34
C PRO A 161 -12.24 -0.42 2.04
N ASP A 162 -11.82 -0.70 0.80
CA ASP A 162 -11.45 -2.05 0.39
C ASP A 162 -10.12 -2.49 0.98
N ALA A 163 -9.13 -1.59 1.09
CA ALA A 163 -7.85 -1.86 1.71
C ALA A 163 -7.98 -2.25 3.19
N ILE A 164 -8.88 -1.60 3.92
CA ILE A 164 -9.20 -1.96 5.32
C ILE A 164 -9.74 -3.40 5.37
N ASN A 165 -10.70 -3.73 4.49
CA ASN A 165 -11.30 -5.06 4.46
C ASN A 165 -10.28 -6.15 4.06
N LYS A 166 -9.44 -5.86 3.06
CA LYS A 166 -8.32 -6.72 2.65
C LYS A 166 -7.33 -6.95 3.79
N MET A 167 -6.95 -5.89 4.50
CA MET A 167 -6.03 -5.98 5.65
C MET A 167 -6.60 -6.85 6.77
N LYS A 168 -7.89 -6.74 7.07
CA LYS A 168 -8.56 -7.60 8.06
C LYS A 168 -8.53 -9.06 7.65
N ARG A 169 -8.88 -9.37 6.40
CA ARG A 169 -8.82 -10.76 5.88
C ARG A 169 -7.40 -11.30 5.86
N ALA A 170 -6.41 -10.51 5.43
CA ALA A 170 -5.00 -10.89 5.47
C ALA A 170 -4.52 -11.15 6.92
N THR A 171 -4.96 -10.35 7.88
CA THR A 171 -4.67 -10.56 9.31
C THR A 171 -5.26 -11.87 9.83
N GLU A 172 -6.52 -12.16 9.50
CA GLU A 172 -7.19 -13.43 9.87
C GLU A 172 -6.50 -14.64 9.23
N GLU A 173 -6.12 -14.53 7.96
CA GLU A 173 -5.32 -15.52 7.25
C GLU A 173 -3.99 -15.81 7.97
N VAL A 174 -3.23 -14.77 8.32
CA VAL A 174 -1.95 -14.90 9.02
C VAL A 174 -2.12 -15.51 10.39
N ALA A 175 -3.18 -15.15 11.13
CA ALA A 175 -3.44 -15.71 12.45
C ALA A 175 -3.53 -17.25 12.42
N ASN A 176 -4.03 -17.81 11.31
CA ASN A 176 -4.11 -19.25 11.09
C ASN A 176 -2.85 -19.87 10.45
N ALA A 177 -1.87 -19.05 10.07
CA ALA A 177 -0.68 -19.45 9.33
C ALA A 177 0.64 -18.95 9.95
N LEU A 178 0.64 -18.52 11.22
CA LEU A 178 1.79 -17.86 11.86
C LEU A 178 3.13 -18.60 11.74
N ASP A 179 3.08 -19.93 11.79
CA ASP A 179 4.25 -20.81 11.75
C ASP A 179 4.49 -21.42 10.36
N THR A 180 3.84 -20.89 9.32
CA THR A 180 4.07 -21.25 7.92
C THR A 180 5.14 -20.33 7.32
N PRO A 181 6.12 -20.86 6.55
CA PRO A 181 7.08 -20.04 5.83
C PRO A 181 6.39 -19.05 4.89
N ILE A 182 6.80 -17.78 4.93
CA ILE A 182 6.11 -16.68 4.23
C ILE A 182 6.06 -16.93 2.72
N LEU A 183 7.18 -17.31 2.10
CA LEU A 183 7.24 -17.53 0.65
C LEU A 183 6.35 -18.69 0.21
N LYS A 184 6.28 -19.77 1.01
CA LYS A 184 5.38 -20.89 0.76
C LYS A 184 3.91 -20.49 0.88
N TYR A 185 3.57 -19.72 1.92
CA TYR A 185 2.21 -19.22 2.12
C TYR A 185 1.75 -18.34 0.94
N LEU A 186 2.64 -17.47 0.46
CA LEU A 186 2.41 -16.58 -0.67
C LEU A 186 2.56 -17.28 -2.04
N GLN A 187 2.91 -18.57 -2.06
CA GLN A 187 3.15 -19.34 -3.30
C GLN A 187 4.22 -18.72 -4.21
N LEU A 188 5.31 -18.24 -3.60
CA LEU A 188 6.49 -17.66 -4.25
C LEU A 188 7.77 -18.47 -3.98
N ASP A 189 7.68 -19.59 -3.28
CA ASP A 189 8.80 -20.43 -2.89
C ASP A 189 9.50 -21.07 -4.10
N GLU A 190 8.75 -21.52 -5.10
CA GLU A 190 9.30 -22.10 -6.35
C GLU A 190 10.18 -21.11 -7.13
N ILE A 191 9.94 -19.80 -6.94
CA ILE A 191 10.64 -18.72 -7.65
C ILE A 191 11.51 -17.89 -6.71
N ALA A 192 11.77 -18.36 -5.49
CA ALA A 192 12.58 -17.63 -4.50
C ALA A 192 13.97 -17.26 -5.05
N GLY A 193 14.56 -18.13 -5.87
CA GLY A 193 15.85 -17.87 -6.53
C GLY A 193 15.83 -16.71 -7.54
N ALA A 194 14.67 -16.39 -8.11
CA ALA A 194 14.49 -15.27 -9.03
C ALA A 194 14.22 -13.93 -8.30
N ILE A 195 13.87 -13.96 -7.01
CA ILE A 195 13.67 -12.73 -6.23
C ILE A 195 15.03 -12.07 -5.96
N PRO A 196 15.22 -10.78 -6.31
CA PRO A 196 16.45 -10.05 -6.04
C PRO A 196 16.86 -10.14 -4.57
N ARG A 197 18.17 -10.30 -4.31
CA ARG A 197 18.70 -10.55 -2.96
C ARG A 197 18.29 -9.46 -1.95
N ASN A 198 18.36 -8.19 -2.33
CA ASN A 198 17.95 -7.07 -1.49
C ASN A 198 16.45 -7.08 -1.17
N VAL A 199 15.62 -7.62 -2.08
CA VAL A 199 14.18 -7.80 -1.85
C VAL A 199 13.92 -8.97 -0.89
N ARG A 200 14.64 -10.09 -1.04
CA ARG A 200 14.54 -11.23 -0.11
C ARG A 200 15.02 -10.90 1.30
N GLN A 201 16.10 -10.12 1.41
CA GLN A 201 16.69 -9.73 2.70
C GLN A 201 15.69 -8.99 3.61
N PHE A 202 14.65 -8.35 3.04
CA PHE A 202 13.59 -7.75 3.83
C PHE A 202 12.89 -8.77 4.74
N LEU A 203 12.62 -9.99 4.25
CA LEU A 203 11.99 -11.05 5.03
C LEU A 203 12.98 -11.73 5.99
N GLY A 204 14.27 -11.74 5.64
CA GLY A 204 15.32 -12.41 6.40
C GLY A 204 15.75 -13.72 5.73
N GLU A 205 15.61 -14.84 6.45
CA GLU A 205 15.97 -16.19 5.99
C GLU A 205 14.90 -16.76 5.02
N GLU A 206 15.25 -17.76 4.19
CA GLU A 206 14.35 -18.29 3.15
C GLU A 206 13.13 -19.04 3.72
N ASP A 207 13.29 -19.68 4.88
CA ASP A 207 12.27 -20.46 5.59
C ASP A 207 11.58 -19.68 6.72
N VAL A 208 11.80 -18.36 6.77
CA VAL A 208 11.22 -17.50 7.81
C VAL A 208 9.69 -17.57 7.81
N THR A 209 9.13 -17.86 8.98
CA THR A 209 7.68 -17.85 9.23
C THR A 209 7.19 -16.45 9.56
N PHE A 210 5.87 -16.20 9.49
CA PHE A 210 5.30 -14.90 9.89
C PHE A 210 5.65 -14.53 11.34
N ARG A 211 5.61 -15.51 12.25
CA ARG A 211 5.98 -15.31 13.66
C ARG A 211 7.44 -14.88 13.79
N GLN A 212 8.36 -15.65 13.21
CA GLN A 212 9.80 -15.36 13.29
C GLN A 212 10.14 -14.01 12.65
N PHE A 213 9.49 -13.66 11.54
CA PHE A 213 9.67 -12.38 10.88
C PHE A 213 9.32 -11.20 11.81
N VAL A 214 8.16 -11.26 12.46
CA VAL A 214 7.72 -10.21 13.40
C VAL A 214 8.60 -10.18 14.66
N GLU A 215 9.00 -11.32 15.20
CA GLU A 215 9.88 -11.38 16.37
C GLU A 215 11.28 -10.82 16.09
N LYS A 216 11.80 -10.97 14.86
CA LYS A 216 13.12 -10.45 14.46
C LYS A 216 13.09 -8.98 14.01
N ALA A 217 12.03 -8.53 13.34
CA ALA A 217 12.00 -7.25 12.62
C ALA A 217 10.73 -6.41 12.81
N GLY A 218 9.75 -6.89 13.58
CA GLY A 218 8.49 -6.19 13.82
C GLY A 218 8.53 -5.18 14.96
N PHE A 219 9.41 -5.39 15.95
CA PHE A 219 9.57 -4.57 17.15
C PHE A 219 10.94 -3.90 17.19
N ASP A 220 11.03 -2.78 17.90
CA ASP A 220 12.32 -2.19 18.27
C ASP A 220 13.12 -3.16 19.15
N VAL A 221 14.46 -3.06 19.15
CA VAL A 221 15.39 -4.03 19.77
C VAL A 221 15.08 -4.37 21.25
N SER A 222 14.54 -3.42 22.01
CA SER A 222 14.19 -3.61 23.43
C SER A 222 12.73 -4.00 23.67
N ASP A 223 11.91 -3.92 22.64
CA ASP A 223 10.47 -4.06 22.73
C ASP A 223 10.05 -5.52 22.62
N LYS A 224 8.93 -5.85 23.26
CA LYS A 224 8.38 -7.19 23.28
C LYS A 224 6.93 -7.14 22.83
N ARG A 225 6.45 -8.25 22.26
CA ARG A 225 5.03 -8.38 21.97
C ARG A 225 4.21 -8.22 23.25
N PHE A 226 3.20 -7.38 23.19
CA PHE A 226 2.24 -7.24 24.28
C PHE A 226 1.16 -8.33 24.25
N SER A 227 0.85 -8.83 23.07
CA SER A 227 -0.17 -9.86 22.85
C SER A 227 0.13 -10.66 21.60
N ASP A 228 -0.30 -11.92 21.57
CA ASP A 228 -0.20 -12.76 20.37
C ASP A 228 -1.10 -12.24 19.24
N ARG A 229 -2.10 -11.40 19.54
CA ARG A 229 -2.96 -10.75 18.54
C ARG A 229 -2.24 -9.70 17.69
N SER A 230 -1.15 -9.10 18.18
CA SER A 230 -0.43 -8.10 17.39
C SER A 230 0.47 -8.72 16.33
N ILE A 231 0.88 -9.98 16.49
CA ILE A 231 1.74 -10.66 15.50
C ILE A 231 1.07 -10.74 14.12
N PRO A 232 -0.17 -11.25 13.98
CA PRO A 232 -0.82 -11.29 12.67
C PRO A 232 -0.99 -9.92 12.03
N LEU A 233 -1.31 -8.89 12.83
CA LEU A 233 -1.48 -7.51 12.35
C LEU A 233 -0.18 -6.94 11.79
N ILE A 234 0.92 -7.05 12.55
CA ILE A 234 2.24 -6.58 12.12
C ILE A 234 2.69 -7.35 10.87
N ALA A 235 2.56 -8.69 10.90
CA ALA A 235 2.94 -9.55 9.78
C ALA A 235 2.17 -9.21 8.50
N ALA A 236 0.84 -9.15 8.55
CA ALA A 236 -0.01 -8.85 7.40
C ALA A 236 0.34 -7.48 6.79
N SER A 237 0.44 -6.42 7.61
CA SER A 237 0.84 -5.08 7.19
C SER A 237 2.20 -5.06 6.48
N ARG A 238 3.23 -5.58 7.15
CA ARG A 238 4.62 -5.52 6.69
C ARG A 238 4.86 -6.36 5.44
N VAL A 239 4.33 -7.57 5.41
CA VAL A 239 4.50 -8.49 4.27
C VAL A 239 3.65 -8.05 3.07
N SER A 240 2.45 -7.49 3.29
CA SER A 240 1.67 -6.90 2.19
C SER A 240 2.41 -5.74 1.52
N LYS A 241 3.04 -4.84 2.30
CA LYS A 241 3.86 -3.76 1.73
C LYS A 241 5.08 -4.27 0.96
N TRP A 242 5.76 -5.29 1.49
CA TRP A 242 6.86 -5.94 0.77
C TRP A 242 6.39 -6.52 -0.57
N LEU A 243 5.27 -7.24 -0.56
CA LEU A 243 4.71 -7.84 -1.76
C LEU A 243 4.26 -6.77 -2.78
N GLU A 244 3.62 -5.70 -2.32
CA GLU A 244 3.12 -4.61 -3.15
C GLU A 244 4.27 -3.79 -3.76
N TYR A 245 5.20 -3.30 -2.93
CA TYR A 245 6.16 -2.29 -3.35
C TYR A 245 7.53 -2.82 -3.78
N MET A 246 7.89 -4.04 -3.37
CA MET A 246 9.19 -4.63 -3.71
C MET A 246 9.07 -5.76 -4.72
N ILE A 247 7.96 -6.52 -4.71
CA ILE A 247 7.72 -7.60 -5.69
C ILE A 247 6.86 -7.10 -6.85
N LEU A 248 5.63 -6.61 -6.59
CA LEU A 248 4.71 -6.22 -7.66
C LEU A 248 5.19 -4.97 -8.41
N SER A 249 5.62 -3.90 -7.73
CA SER A 249 6.11 -2.69 -8.41
C SER A 249 7.23 -2.95 -9.44
N ALA A 250 8.10 -3.94 -9.17
CA ALA A 250 9.18 -4.37 -10.07
C ALA A 250 8.66 -5.01 -11.37
N GLN A 251 7.46 -5.61 -11.34
CA GLN A 251 6.81 -6.26 -12.48
C GLN A 251 7.55 -7.50 -13.01
N ASP A 252 8.54 -8.03 -12.29
CA ASP A 252 9.37 -9.14 -12.76
C ASP A 252 8.78 -10.52 -12.45
N ILE A 253 8.14 -10.63 -11.30
CA ILE A 253 7.58 -11.88 -10.76
C ILE A 253 6.05 -11.85 -10.87
N LEU A 254 5.46 -10.80 -10.31
CA LEU A 254 4.06 -10.48 -10.48
C LEU A 254 3.96 -9.31 -11.43
N ILE A 255 2.95 -9.30 -12.29
CA ILE A 255 2.67 -8.21 -13.24
C ILE A 255 1.25 -7.70 -13.00
N ASP A 256 1.04 -6.38 -13.01
CA ASP A 256 -0.27 -5.78 -12.80
C ASP A 256 -1.04 -5.51 -14.10
N ALA A 257 -2.30 -5.10 -13.95
CA ALA A 257 -3.23 -5.01 -15.05
C ALA A 257 -2.77 -4.08 -16.19
N PRO A 258 -2.34 -2.83 -15.95
CA PRO A 258 -1.85 -1.98 -17.04
C PRO A 258 -0.73 -2.62 -17.85
N ARG A 259 0.20 -3.32 -17.20
CA ARG A 259 1.33 -3.97 -17.87
C ARG A 259 0.88 -5.23 -18.62
N VAL A 260 -0.06 -6.00 -18.08
CA VAL A 260 -0.70 -7.11 -18.80
C VAL A 260 -1.38 -6.58 -20.07
N LEU A 261 -2.17 -5.51 -19.98
CA LEU A 261 -2.91 -4.96 -21.11
C LEU A 261 -1.99 -4.32 -22.17
N SER A 262 -0.91 -3.65 -21.75
CA SER A 262 0.10 -3.14 -22.69
C SER A 262 0.87 -4.23 -23.39
N ARG A 263 1.18 -5.32 -22.68
CA ARG A 263 1.96 -6.43 -23.23
C ARG A 263 1.13 -7.35 -24.11
N TYR A 264 -0.13 -7.56 -23.74
CA TYR A 264 -1.05 -8.46 -24.44
C TYR A 264 -2.32 -7.72 -24.89
N PRO A 265 -2.26 -6.73 -25.79
CA PRO A 265 -3.45 -5.99 -26.22
C PRO A 265 -4.55 -6.87 -26.82
N SER A 266 -4.21 -8.06 -27.34
CA SER A 266 -5.18 -9.02 -27.88
C SER A 266 -6.15 -9.57 -26.83
N VAL A 267 -5.85 -9.41 -25.54
CA VAL A 267 -6.73 -9.84 -24.43
C VAL A 267 -7.91 -8.89 -24.22
N LEU A 268 -7.86 -7.69 -24.81
CA LEU A 268 -8.97 -6.74 -24.78
C LEU A 268 -9.96 -7.05 -25.90
N PRO A 269 -11.28 -6.94 -25.63
CA PRO A 269 -12.29 -7.05 -26.68
C PRO A 269 -12.12 -5.97 -27.75
N THR A 270 -12.77 -6.16 -28.91
CA THR A 270 -12.70 -5.33 -30.14
C THR A 270 -12.24 -3.89 -29.95
N GLY A 271 -11.10 -3.54 -30.57
CA GLY A 271 -10.49 -2.20 -30.57
C GLY A 271 -9.20 -2.08 -29.74
N GLY A 272 -8.82 -3.15 -29.02
CA GLY A 272 -7.51 -3.28 -28.41
C GLY A 272 -7.21 -2.20 -27.37
N LEU A 273 -5.93 -1.86 -27.21
CA LEU A 273 -5.47 -0.89 -26.21
C LEU A 273 -6.00 0.52 -26.47
N ASP A 274 -6.27 0.88 -27.73
CA ASP A 274 -6.71 2.21 -28.14
C ASP A 274 -8.07 2.61 -27.53
N ASN A 275 -8.94 1.63 -27.27
CA ASN A 275 -10.20 1.87 -26.54
C ASN A 275 -10.00 2.34 -25.09
N LEU A 276 -8.80 2.14 -24.54
CA LEU A 276 -8.46 2.57 -23.20
C LEU A 276 -7.77 3.94 -23.16
N GLU A 277 -7.59 4.62 -24.30
CA GLU A 277 -7.07 5.99 -24.33
C GLU A 277 -7.91 6.90 -23.43
N ASN A 278 -7.25 7.61 -22.50
CA ASN A 278 -7.85 8.48 -21.48
C ASN A 278 -8.85 7.81 -20.52
N SER A 279 -9.06 6.49 -20.62
CA SER A 279 -9.93 5.74 -19.73
C SER A 279 -9.26 5.53 -18.37
N ALA A 280 -9.88 6.04 -17.31
CA ALA A 280 -9.43 5.75 -15.95
C ALA A 280 -9.50 4.24 -15.70
N LEU A 281 -8.42 3.67 -15.16
CA LEU A 281 -8.37 2.28 -14.73
C LEU A 281 -8.50 2.21 -13.20
N THR A 282 -9.29 1.26 -12.74
CA THR A 282 -9.46 0.91 -11.34
C THR A 282 -9.58 -0.58 -11.16
N PRO A 283 -9.39 -1.10 -9.94
CA PRO A 283 -9.66 -2.51 -9.65
C PRO A 283 -11.04 -2.97 -10.17
N SER A 284 -12.10 -2.19 -9.94
CA SER A 284 -13.45 -2.52 -10.44
C SER A 284 -13.53 -2.54 -11.95
N LYS A 285 -12.98 -1.54 -12.65
CA LYS A 285 -12.98 -1.53 -14.12
C LYS A 285 -12.19 -2.69 -14.73
N ILE A 286 -11.07 -3.08 -14.11
CA ILE A 286 -10.33 -4.26 -14.56
C ILE A 286 -11.15 -5.52 -14.35
N ALA A 287 -11.90 -5.64 -13.24
CA ALA A 287 -12.76 -6.78 -12.98
C ALA A 287 -13.93 -6.90 -13.97
N GLU A 288 -14.34 -5.80 -14.61
CA GLU A 288 -15.33 -5.79 -15.68
C GLU A 288 -14.77 -6.30 -17.03
N PHE A 289 -13.45 -6.37 -17.19
CA PHE A 289 -12.86 -6.90 -18.41
C PHE A 289 -13.05 -8.42 -18.46
N ASP A 290 -13.67 -8.89 -19.53
CA ASP A 290 -13.77 -10.33 -19.80
C ASP A 290 -12.44 -10.86 -20.36
N LEU A 291 -11.43 -10.89 -19.49
CA LEU A 291 -10.11 -11.39 -19.83
C LEU A 291 -10.20 -12.87 -20.26
N PRO A 292 -9.43 -13.32 -21.26
CA PRO A 292 -9.46 -14.71 -21.68
C PRO A 292 -8.94 -15.65 -20.58
N GLU A 293 -9.33 -16.93 -20.63
CA GLU A 293 -8.85 -17.95 -19.68
C GLU A 293 -7.32 -18.05 -19.66
N SER A 294 -6.66 -17.81 -20.80
CA SER A 294 -5.19 -17.74 -20.89
C SER A 294 -4.55 -16.65 -20.03
N VAL A 295 -5.32 -15.65 -19.57
CA VAL A 295 -4.86 -14.66 -18.59
C VAL A 295 -5.39 -15.02 -17.20
N LYS A 296 -6.67 -15.38 -17.07
CA LYS A 296 -7.31 -15.71 -15.78
C LYS A 296 -6.61 -16.86 -15.06
N ASP A 297 -6.14 -17.89 -15.78
CA ASP A 297 -5.42 -19.04 -15.23
C ASP A 297 -4.15 -18.67 -14.45
N HIS A 298 -3.56 -17.51 -14.77
CA HIS A 298 -2.33 -17.02 -14.12
C HIS A 298 -2.58 -15.96 -13.06
N LEU A 299 -3.84 -15.69 -12.71
CA LEU A 299 -4.18 -14.73 -11.67
C LEU A 299 -3.52 -15.15 -10.35
N TYR A 300 -2.86 -14.18 -9.69
CA TYR A 300 -2.20 -14.43 -8.43
C TYR A 300 -3.24 -14.69 -7.33
N PRO A 301 -3.22 -15.87 -6.66
CA PRO A 301 -4.33 -16.30 -5.83
C PRO A 301 -4.43 -15.58 -4.47
N LYS A 302 -3.40 -14.82 -4.07
CA LYS A 302 -3.38 -14.05 -2.82
C LYS A 302 -3.75 -12.59 -3.07
N SER A 303 -4.89 -12.35 -3.70
CA SER A 303 -5.34 -11.01 -4.11
C SER A 303 -5.60 -10.03 -2.97
N ASP A 304 -5.92 -10.53 -1.76
CA ASP A 304 -6.12 -9.69 -0.57
C ASP A 304 -4.81 -9.11 -0.02
N TRP A 305 -3.66 -9.64 -0.44
CA TRP A 305 -2.32 -9.15 -0.06
C TRP A 305 -1.83 -8.01 -0.96
N LEU A 306 -2.57 -7.71 -2.01
CA LEU A 306 -2.25 -6.68 -2.99
C LEU A 306 -3.38 -5.67 -3.09
N ARG A 307 -3.04 -4.43 -3.40
CA ARG A 307 -4.03 -3.36 -3.60
C ARG A 307 -4.79 -3.53 -4.91
N ARG A 308 -4.11 -4.10 -5.91
CA ARG A 308 -4.60 -4.31 -7.27
C ARG A 308 -4.41 -5.76 -7.72
N LEU A 309 -5.16 -6.15 -8.76
CA LEU A 309 -5.00 -7.45 -9.38
C LEU A 309 -3.60 -7.60 -9.98
N ALA A 310 -3.05 -8.80 -9.84
CA ALA A 310 -1.75 -9.17 -10.36
C ALA A 310 -1.77 -10.61 -10.86
N TRP A 311 -0.86 -10.91 -11.78
CA TRP A 311 -0.71 -12.23 -12.40
C TRP A 311 0.72 -12.74 -12.22
N LYS A 312 0.90 -14.06 -12.17
CA LYS A 312 2.23 -14.67 -12.22
C LYS A 312 2.81 -14.45 -13.61
N ARG A 313 3.85 -13.61 -13.70
CA ARG A 313 4.43 -13.21 -14.99
C ARG A 313 5.04 -14.38 -15.75
N SER A 314 5.72 -15.30 -15.06
CA SER A 314 6.33 -16.49 -15.69
C SER A 314 5.28 -17.36 -16.38
N GLY A 315 4.11 -17.53 -15.75
CA GLY A 315 2.98 -18.26 -16.33
C GLY A 315 2.48 -17.61 -17.61
N LEU A 316 2.23 -16.29 -17.58
CA LEU A 316 1.82 -15.54 -18.77
C LEU A 316 2.86 -15.61 -19.89
N LEU A 317 4.16 -15.54 -19.59
CA LEU A 317 5.21 -15.59 -20.61
C LEU A 317 5.38 -16.98 -21.27
N ALA A 318 4.99 -18.04 -20.55
CA ALA A 318 5.10 -19.41 -21.02
C ALA A 318 3.80 -19.93 -21.67
N ASP A 319 2.74 -19.11 -21.71
CA ASP A 319 1.44 -19.51 -22.23
C ASP A 319 1.35 -19.25 -23.74
N ASP A 320 1.46 -20.32 -24.52
CA ASP A 320 1.36 -20.27 -25.98
C ASP A 320 -0.04 -19.90 -26.48
N ARG A 321 -1.07 -19.86 -25.61
CA ARG A 321 -2.42 -19.37 -26.00
C ARG A 321 -2.44 -17.85 -26.20
N LEU A 322 -1.43 -17.13 -25.71
CA LEU A 322 -1.30 -15.68 -25.91
C LEU A 322 -0.51 -15.40 -27.19
N THR A 323 -1.17 -14.75 -28.14
CA THR A 323 -0.65 -14.50 -29.50
C THR A 323 0.70 -13.77 -29.47
N GLU A 324 0.86 -12.80 -28.57
CA GLU A 324 2.07 -11.98 -28.45
C GLU A 324 3.29 -12.76 -27.93
N ASN A 325 3.12 -13.98 -27.39
CA ASN A 325 4.24 -14.86 -27.08
C ASN A 325 4.73 -15.65 -28.31
N GLN A 326 3.87 -15.83 -29.32
CA GLN A 326 4.22 -16.49 -30.57
C GLN A 326 4.83 -15.51 -31.59
N GLU A 327 4.40 -14.26 -31.54
CA GLU A 327 4.86 -13.21 -32.43
C GLU A 327 6.19 -12.60 -31.96
N ALA A 328 7.14 -12.44 -32.87
CA ALA A 328 8.44 -11.83 -32.56
C ALA A 328 8.38 -10.29 -32.45
N MET A 329 7.21 -9.69 -32.68
CA MET A 329 7.05 -8.23 -32.71
C MET A 329 6.28 -7.74 -31.50
N SER A 330 6.74 -6.64 -30.92
CA SER A 330 5.98 -5.90 -29.92
C SER A 330 4.71 -5.32 -30.55
N PRO A 331 3.59 -5.28 -29.82
CA PRO A 331 2.38 -4.62 -30.31
C PRO A 331 2.66 -3.15 -30.63
N ASP A 332 2.20 -2.70 -31.80
CA ASP A 332 2.32 -1.31 -32.25
C ASP A 332 1.23 -0.47 -31.57
N SER A 333 1.57 0.14 -30.43
CA SER A 333 0.72 1.13 -29.78
C SER A 333 1.54 2.31 -29.28
N ASP A 334 1.03 3.51 -29.56
CA ASP A 334 1.59 4.77 -29.05
C ASP A 334 1.16 5.05 -27.60
N LEU A 335 0.27 4.23 -27.03
CA LEU A 335 -0.22 4.43 -25.68
C LEU A 335 0.80 4.01 -24.63
N ARG A 336 0.87 4.79 -23.56
CA ARG A 336 1.70 4.59 -22.37
C ARG A 336 0.84 4.75 -21.13
N PHE A 337 1.03 3.88 -20.15
CA PHE A 337 0.31 4.01 -18.89
C PHE A 337 0.94 5.10 -18.01
N ALA A 338 0.17 6.13 -17.70
CA ALA A 338 0.57 7.19 -16.78
C ALA A 338 0.24 6.80 -15.33
N GLU A 339 1.29 6.49 -14.55
CA GLU A 339 1.18 6.00 -13.17
C GLU A 339 0.45 6.98 -12.25
N ASP A 340 0.60 8.29 -12.46
CA ASP A 340 0.04 9.35 -11.62
C ASP A 340 -1.45 9.61 -11.88
N ALA A 341 -1.97 9.13 -13.00
CA ALA A 341 -3.35 9.35 -13.44
C ALA A 341 -4.18 8.06 -13.56
N SER A 342 -3.51 6.90 -13.51
CA SER A 342 -4.10 5.58 -13.73
C SER A 342 -4.81 5.45 -15.09
N ARG A 343 -4.16 5.92 -16.17
CA ARG A 343 -4.76 5.99 -17.53
C ARG A 343 -3.73 5.64 -18.59
N PHE A 344 -4.19 5.12 -19.73
CA PHE A 344 -3.39 5.08 -20.95
C PHE A 344 -3.48 6.41 -21.69
N LEU A 345 -2.34 7.00 -22.04
CA LEU A 345 -2.21 8.28 -22.73
C LEU A 345 -1.25 8.14 -23.91
N LYS A 346 -1.35 9.01 -24.90
CA LYS A 346 -0.42 9.02 -26.05
C LYS A 346 1.00 9.40 -25.63
N SER A 347 1.98 9.01 -26.43
CA SER A 347 3.39 9.23 -26.10
C SER A 347 3.75 10.71 -25.96
N ASP A 348 3.07 11.60 -26.68
CA ASP A 348 3.23 13.05 -26.61
C ASP A 348 2.56 13.68 -25.37
N GLN A 349 1.69 12.95 -24.68
CA GLN A 349 0.98 13.37 -23.46
C GLN A 349 1.65 12.87 -22.18
N VAL A 350 2.70 12.06 -22.28
CA VAL A 350 3.42 11.50 -21.12
C VAL A 350 4.87 11.97 -21.04
N SER A 351 5.44 11.83 -19.84
CA SER A 351 6.86 11.98 -19.58
C SER A 351 7.39 10.71 -18.93
N GLY A 352 8.48 10.19 -19.48
CA GLY A 352 9.18 9.05 -18.91
C GLY A 352 9.93 9.40 -17.63
N PHE A 353 10.04 8.44 -16.71
CA PHE A 353 10.97 8.49 -15.57
C PHE A 353 11.53 7.10 -15.27
N VAL A 354 12.66 7.04 -14.56
CA VAL A 354 13.32 5.80 -14.15
C VAL A 354 13.03 5.51 -12.67
N ALA A 355 12.18 4.51 -12.40
CA ALA A 355 11.81 4.12 -11.04
C ALA A 355 12.98 3.44 -10.27
N ASP A 356 12.91 3.43 -8.93
CA ASP A 356 13.95 2.83 -8.06
C ASP A 356 13.63 1.38 -7.71
N LEU A 357 13.54 0.54 -8.74
CA LEU A 357 13.12 -0.85 -8.59
C LEU A 357 14.27 -1.80 -8.90
N ALA A 358 14.32 -2.94 -8.20
CA ALA A 358 15.30 -3.99 -8.45
C ALA A 358 14.90 -4.82 -9.70
N SER A 359 14.78 -4.14 -10.85
CA SER A 359 14.25 -4.68 -12.10
C SER A 359 15.02 -4.12 -13.31
N PRO A 360 15.14 -4.85 -14.42
CA PRO A 360 15.54 -4.25 -15.69
C PRO A 360 14.42 -3.39 -16.33
N PHE A 361 13.16 -3.53 -15.90
CA PHE A 361 12.02 -2.80 -16.44
C PHE A 361 11.69 -1.59 -15.55
N VAL A 362 12.60 -0.62 -15.46
CA VAL A 362 12.46 0.56 -14.57
C VAL A 362 11.81 1.77 -15.22
N GLN A 363 11.72 1.81 -16.55
CA GLN A 363 11.07 2.92 -17.26
C GLN A 363 9.57 2.93 -16.98
N ARG A 364 9.07 4.09 -16.56
CA ARG A 364 7.66 4.34 -16.25
C ARG A 364 7.24 5.69 -16.82
N PHE A 365 5.96 5.99 -16.79
CA PHE A 365 5.42 7.21 -17.37
C PHE A 365 4.48 7.92 -16.39
N VAL A 366 4.50 9.25 -16.42
CA VAL A 366 3.50 10.12 -15.79
C VAL A 366 2.94 11.07 -16.85
N ARG A 367 1.88 11.82 -16.54
CA ARG A 367 1.42 12.91 -17.40
C ARG A 367 2.54 13.92 -17.68
N ARG A 368 2.60 14.41 -18.93
CA ARG A 368 3.47 15.52 -19.33
C ARG A 368 2.96 16.85 -18.79
N ASN A 369 1.67 17.12 -18.96
CA ASN A 369 1.00 18.28 -18.38
C ASN A 369 0.66 17.96 -16.93
N ARG A 370 1.59 18.28 -16.05
CA ARG A 370 1.46 18.04 -14.61
C ARG A 370 0.69 19.20 -13.99
N ASP A 371 -0.23 18.87 -13.10
CA ASP A 371 -0.83 19.87 -12.22
C ASP A 371 0.28 20.51 -11.38
N GLY A 372 0.28 21.85 -11.29
CA GLY A 372 1.29 22.60 -10.55
C GLY A 372 1.30 22.28 -9.06
N ASP A 373 0.20 21.72 -8.57
CA ASP A 373 0.00 21.39 -7.15
C ASP A 373 0.55 20.01 -6.76
N VAL A 374 0.99 19.17 -7.70
CA VAL A 374 1.55 17.84 -7.40
C VAL A 374 3.08 17.89 -7.38
N ASP A 375 3.70 17.48 -6.27
CA ASP A 375 5.15 17.42 -6.11
C ASP A 375 5.71 16.04 -6.48
N TYR A 376 6.43 15.95 -7.60
CA TYR A 376 7.00 14.69 -8.09
C TYR A 376 8.41 14.49 -7.53
N GLN A 377 8.59 13.51 -6.64
CA GLN A 377 9.83 13.32 -5.88
C GLN A 377 10.39 11.90 -6.00
N PRO A 378 11.72 11.71 -6.12
CA PRO A 378 12.73 12.75 -6.34
C PRO A 378 12.79 13.16 -7.82
N GLN A 379 12.83 14.46 -8.11
CA GLN A 379 12.78 15.00 -9.48
C GLN A 379 13.91 14.50 -10.40
N LEU A 380 15.06 14.11 -9.84
CA LEU A 380 16.19 13.56 -10.61
C LEU A 380 15.79 12.34 -11.46
N ARG A 381 14.74 11.59 -11.10
CA ARG A 381 14.27 10.42 -11.87
C ARG A 381 13.77 10.75 -13.28
N PHE A 382 13.44 12.01 -13.57
CA PHE A 382 13.09 12.45 -14.93
C PHE A 382 14.31 12.61 -15.86
N ALA A 383 15.51 12.70 -15.31
CA ALA A 383 16.74 12.96 -16.07
C ALA A 383 17.62 11.71 -16.27
N LEU A 384 17.23 10.57 -15.70
CA LEU A 384 17.98 9.31 -15.74
C LEU A 384 17.70 8.47 -16.98
#